data_AF-A0AAP2ZHD9-F1
#
_entry.id   AF-A0AAP2ZHD9-F1
#
_cell.length_a   1.000
_cell.length_b   1.000
_cell.length_c   1.000
_cell.angle_alpha   90.00
_cell.angle_beta   90.00
_cell.angle_gamma   90.00
#
_symmetry.space_group_name_H-M   'P 1'
#
loop_
_entity.id
_entity.type
_entity.pdbx_description
1 polymer ?
#
loop_
_entity_poly.entity_id
_entity_poly.type
_entity_poly.pdbx_seq_one_letter_code
_entity_poly.pdbx_strand_id
1 'polypeptide(L)'
;MKNDSEKKTKNEVDYERGIREIAKLKSRASIKAAEDQQVKLLAEKEQLEFDKLIKHAASRSASTSKSKNRVLNNFAYRKDLAKIFRHNNQTNGIHYKRNITVRYSSMNYNHRNNGELSLNALNTSLTHSARKEKNRCEEWLDNQSHKNIYYADGIYLTHQDFVKNREQYLSFFDEVKLISNNKSDDKHKKELAKYSRYRSSYFCKLKKLLPASHHNHAKFVEQISKLELHQNKSLDLGEKAHSASVSKLKAYLLRQYELLGLSQKHQENKLRVFDNYLSHRQKHQALLESRECRTVKNINSTTISEQVFKIPHRHGEFKEIGKKEMLEACVSFFENNFDGAKIELAALHADEGMSDDLETGLNAHVFISPNANTPWSQQYISFAQQQAKAHYSDQFPELLSIEPSKKLPPQILVACGQILQLMFIQHLQTQVFDLHGIGIRFLEGSERKEFKNIVGMIEENLPIHMRTQSRFNMLQDKSNELSQSIALLSEQLDAINNATEEKQKKMLEAIDIWQLHPSQETASLTLFQLEMINELPEGVKTALLDEIKSFEQKNNIDSNAKISNRIGKP
;
A
#
# COMPACT_ATOMS: atom_id res chain seq x y z
N MET A 1 -45.76 63.75 -48.37
CA MET A 1 -44.34 63.86 -48.80
C MET A 1 -43.74 62.47 -48.77
N LYS A 2 -43.50 61.90 -49.96
CA LYS A 2 -42.61 60.73 -50.10
C LYS A 2 -41.18 61.26 -49.95
N ASN A 3 -40.37 60.62 -49.12
CA ASN A 3 -38.91 60.67 -49.19
C ASN A 3 -38.37 59.30 -48.75
N ASP A 4 -38.16 58.46 -49.76
CA ASP A 4 -37.00 57.62 -50.02
C ASP A 4 -36.29 56.98 -48.82
N SER A 5 -36.61 55.71 -48.60
CA SER A 5 -35.66 54.76 -48.02
C SER A 5 -34.53 54.52 -49.03
N GLU A 6 -33.37 55.17 -48.84
CA GLU A 6 -32.15 54.85 -49.59
C GLU A 6 -31.87 53.35 -49.48
N LYS A 7 -32.03 52.64 -50.60
CA LYS A 7 -31.66 51.22 -50.70
C LYS A 7 -30.13 51.16 -50.68
N LYS A 8 -29.57 50.74 -49.54
CA LYS A 8 -28.15 50.42 -49.40
C LYS A 8 -27.69 49.56 -50.57
N THR A 9 -26.55 49.93 -51.15
CA THR A 9 -25.95 49.18 -52.25
C THR A 9 -25.49 47.80 -51.76
N LYS A 10 -25.45 46.80 -52.65
CA LYS A 10 -25.04 45.43 -52.30
C LYS A 10 -23.67 45.40 -51.60
N ASN A 11 -22.74 46.28 -52.01
CA ASN A 11 -21.42 46.40 -51.40
C ASN A 11 -21.47 46.93 -49.96
N GLU A 12 -22.39 47.83 -49.61
CA GLU A 12 -22.57 48.32 -48.24
C GLU A 12 -23.16 47.24 -47.34
N VAL A 13 -24.10 46.44 -47.87
CA VAL A 13 -24.69 45.31 -47.14
C VAL A 13 -23.64 44.21 -46.90
N ASP A 14 -22.83 43.90 -47.91
CA ASP A 14 -21.76 42.90 -47.79
C ASP A 14 -20.61 43.38 -46.88
N TYR A 15 -20.29 44.67 -46.89
CA TYR A 15 -19.32 45.27 -45.96
C TYR A 15 -19.82 45.22 -44.50
N GLU A 16 -21.07 45.60 -44.24
CA GLU A 16 -21.67 45.48 -42.90
C GLU A 16 -21.76 44.02 -42.43
N ARG A 17 -22.02 43.09 -43.36
CA ARG A 17 -22.03 41.66 -43.08
C ARG A 17 -20.63 41.16 -42.73
N GLY A 18 -19.60 41.57 -43.46
CA GLY A 18 -18.20 41.26 -43.18
C GLY A 18 -17.74 41.81 -41.83
N ILE A 19 -18.11 43.05 -41.49
CA ILE A 19 -17.83 43.62 -40.16
C ILE A 19 -18.54 42.85 -39.04
N ARG A 20 -19.81 42.44 -39.24
CA ARG A 20 -20.53 41.61 -38.25
C ARG A 20 -19.94 40.21 -38.10
N GLU A 21 -19.46 39.60 -39.17
CA GLU A 21 -18.76 38.30 -39.10
C GLU A 21 -17.41 38.42 -38.39
N ILE A 22 -16.62 39.46 -38.68
CA ILE A 22 -15.36 39.74 -37.98
C ILE A 22 -15.62 40.02 -36.48
N ALA A 23 -16.68 40.76 -36.15
CA ALA A 23 -17.08 41.00 -34.76
C ALA A 23 -17.57 39.72 -34.05
N LYS A 24 -18.33 38.86 -34.73
CA LYS A 24 -18.73 37.54 -34.20
C LYS A 24 -17.52 36.62 -33.97
N LEU A 25 -16.55 36.60 -34.89
CA LEU A 25 -15.33 35.80 -34.76
C LEU A 25 -14.43 36.31 -33.62
N LYS A 26 -14.30 37.64 -33.45
CA LYS A 26 -13.61 38.23 -32.29
C LYS A 26 -14.31 37.91 -30.96
N SER A 27 -15.64 37.87 -30.92
CA SER A 27 -16.39 37.51 -29.71
C SER A 27 -16.23 36.03 -29.32
N ARG A 28 -16.27 35.09 -30.28
CA ARG A 28 -16.15 33.65 -30.00
C ARG A 28 -14.74 33.25 -29.57
N ALA A 29 -13.71 33.84 -30.20
CA ALA A 29 -12.32 33.62 -29.77
C ALA A 29 -12.05 34.22 -28.38
N SER A 30 -12.62 35.39 -28.07
CA SER A 30 -12.57 36.01 -26.74
C SER A 30 -13.31 35.21 -25.67
N ILE A 31 -14.50 34.67 -25.98
CA ILE A 31 -15.27 33.83 -25.07
C ILE A 31 -14.53 32.52 -24.81
N LYS A 32 -14.05 31.85 -25.86
CA LYS A 32 -13.29 30.61 -25.72
C LYS A 32 -11.98 30.81 -24.93
N ALA A 33 -11.26 31.91 -25.16
CA ALA A 33 -10.07 32.24 -24.38
C ALA A 33 -10.39 32.52 -22.89
N ALA A 34 -11.52 33.17 -22.61
CA ALA A 34 -11.99 33.40 -21.24
C ALA A 34 -12.46 32.09 -20.56
N GLU A 35 -13.15 31.21 -21.29
CA GLU A 35 -13.54 29.87 -20.84
C GLU A 35 -12.29 29.00 -20.57
N ASP A 36 -11.32 28.97 -21.48
CA ASP A 36 -10.06 28.24 -21.31
C ASP A 36 -9.27 28.80 -20.11
N GLN A 37 -9.25 30.11 -19.92
CA GLN A 37 -8.62 30.76 -18.77
C GLN A 37 -9.36 30.46 -17.46
N GLN A 38 -10.69 30.41 -17.48
CA GLN A 38 -11.53 30.06 -16.34
C GLN A 38 -11.37 28.59 -15.96
N VAL A 39 -11.32 27.68 -16.94
CA VAL A 39 -11.01 26.25 -16.73
C VAL A 39 -9.61 26.08 -16.15
N LYS A 40 -8.62 26.83 -16.66
CA LYS A 40 -7.26 26.82 -16.12
C LYS A 40 -7.20 27.32 -14.68
N LEU A 41 -7.88 28.43 -14.37
CA LEU A 41 -7.97 28.98 -13.01
C LEU A 41 -8.69 28.03 -12.03
N LEU A 42 -9.77 27.36 -12.48
CA LEU A 42 -10.45 26.35 -11.68
C LEU A 42 -9.53 25.15 -11.42
N ALA A 43 -8.80 24.67 -12.43
CA ALA A 43 -7.83 23.60 -12.28
C ALA A 43 -6.67 23.97 -11.34
N GLU A 44 -6.15 25.20 -11.43
CA GLU A 44 -5.13 25.73 -10.53
C GLU A 44 -5.65 25.83 -9.09
N LYS A 45 -6.90 26.28 -8.89
CA LYS A 45 -7.54 26.35 -7.58
C LYS A 45 -7.73 24.97 -6.97
N GLU A 46 -8.25 24.00 -7.74
CA GLU A 46 -8.39 22.61 -7.31
C GLU A 46 -7.05 21.99 -6.93
N GLN A 47 -6.00 22.24 -7.72
CA GLN A 47 -4.66 21.75 -7.43
C GLN A 47 -4.12 22.35 -6.12
N LEU A 48 -4.37 23.63 -5.87
CA LEU A 48 -3.92 24.34 -4.68
C LEU A 48 -4.67 23.86 -3.42
N GLU A 49 -5.97 23.56 -3.54
CA GLU A 49 -6.76 22.93 -2.48
C GLU A 49 -6.29 21.49 -2.19
N PHE A 50 -6.02 20.71 -3.24
CA PHE A 50 -5.45 19.36 -3.12
C PHE A 50 -4.06 19.38 -2.45
N ASP A 51 -3.17 20.28 -2.84
CA ASP A 51 -1.85 20.44 -2.23
C ASP A 51 -1.93 20.81 -0.75
N LYS A 52 -2.87 21.69 -0.37
CA LYS A 52 -3.13 22.06 1.04
C LYS A 52 -3.57 20.83 1.84
N LEU A 53 -4.47 20.05 1.26
CA LEU A 53 -5.05 18.88 1.89
C LEU A 53 -4.03 17.74 2.07
N ILE A 54 -3.16 17.50 1.09
CA ILE A 54 -2.01 16.58 1.24
C ILE A 54 -1.04 17.10 2.31
N LYS A 55 -0.65 18.37 2.26
CA LYS A 55 0.28 18.96 3.26
C LYS A 55 -0.26 18.84 4.68
N HIS A 56 -1.56 19.08 4.85
CA HIS A 56 -2.26 18.93 6.12
C HIS A 56 -2.28 17.47 6.58
N ALA A 57 -2.71 16.53 5.73
CA ALA A 57 -2.74 15.11 6.07
C ALA A 57 -1.33 14.56 6.37
N ALA A 58 -0.32 14.87 5.54
CA ALA A 58 1.05 14.48 5.77
C ALA A 58 1.64 15.08 7.06
N SER A 59 1.18 16.26 7.48
CA SER A 59 1.59 16.88 8.76
C SER A 59 0.96 16.21 9.99
N ARG A 60 -0.26 15.67 9.87
CA ARG A 60 -0.95 14.99 10.97
C ARG A 60 -0.51 13.53 11.14
N SER A 61 -0.06 12.90 10.06
CA SER A 61 0.17 11.46 10.01
C SER A 61 1.64 11.07 10.08
N ALA A 62 2.58 11.87 9.57
CA ALA A 62 3.99 11.46 9.53
C ALA A 62 4.70 11.62 10.89
N SER A 63 5.32 10.54 11.37
CA SER A 63 6.14 10.54 12.60
C SER A 63 7.41 11.40 12.49
N THR A 64 7.89 11.67 11.27
CA THR A 64 9.11 12.45 11.00
C THR A 64 9.01 13.28 9.72
N SER A 65 9.83 14.34 9.63
CA SER A 65 9.95 15.17 8.42
C SER A 65 10.38 14.38 7.17
N LYS A 66 11.18 13.32 7.34
CA LYS A 66 11.59 12.43 6.24
C LYS A 66 10.41 11.60 5.71
N SER A 67 9.61 11.02 6.60
CA SER A 67 8.41 10.26 6.21
C SER A 67 7.40 11.18 5.51
N LYS A 68 7.20 12.39 6.03
CA LYS A 68 6.39 13.44 5.41
C LYS A 68 6.84 13.75 3.98
N ASN A 69 8.13 14.00 3.79
CA ASN A 69 8.68 14.31 2.46
C ASN A 69 8.58 13.13 1.49
N ARG A 70 8.67 11.88 1.97
CA ARG A 70 8.47 10.69 1.12
C ARG A 70 7.06 10.65 0.55
N VAL A 71 6.05 10.87 1.39
CA VAL A 71 4.64 10.92 0.99
C VAL A 71 4.40 12.06 0.00
N LEU A 72 4.87 13.27 0.32
CA LEU A 72 4.72 14.44 -0.54
C LEU A 72 5.37 14.23 -1.91
N ASN A 73 6.59 13.67 -1.95
CA ASN A 73 7.28 13.37 -3.19
C ASN A 73 6.54 12.30 -4.01
N ASN A 74 5.91 11.30 -3.38
CA ASN A 74 5.09 10.33 -4.10
C ASN A 74 3.96 11.04 -4.84
N PHE A 75 3.16 11.88 -4.15
CA PHE A 75 2.10 12.64 -4.81
C PHE A 75 2.62 13.60 -5.89
N ALA A 76 3.74 14.27 -5.66
CA ALA A 76 4.29 15.26 -6.58
C ALA A 76 4.82 14.66 -7.89
N TYR A 77 5.39 13.44 -7.84
CA TYR A 77 6.07 12.84 -8.99
C TYR A 77 5.34 11.64 -9.61
N ARG A 78 4.23 11.18 -9.02
CA ARG A 78 3.50 10.01 -9.51
C ARG A 78 2.85 10.28 -10.87
N LYS A 79 3.15 9.44 -11.85
CA LYS A 79 2.51 9.44 -13.18
C LYS A 79 1.12 8.80 -13.17
N ASP A 80 0.35 9.04 -14.23
CA ASP A 80 -0.99 8.49 -14.38
C ASP A 80 -0.99 6.99 -14.76
N LEU A 81 -0.91 6.12 -13.75
CA LEU A 81 -0.92 4.66 -13.96
C LEU A 81 -2.20 4.14 -14.61
N ALA A 82 -3.36 4.74 -14.33
CA ALA A 82 -4.62 4.30 -14.94
C ALA A 82 -4.59 4.51 -16.45
N LYS A 83 -4.06 5.64 -16.90
CA LYS A 83 -3.86 5.91 -18.33
C LYS A 83 -2.84 4.96 -18.96
N ILE A 84 -1.69 4.76 -18.31
CA ILE A 84 -0.61 3.89 -18.81
C ILE A 84 -1.11 2.44 -18.92
N PHE A 85 -1.71 1.91 -17.85
CA PHE A 85 -2.20 0.54 -17.80
C PHE A 85 -3.33 0.27 -18.79
N ARG A 86 -4.28 1.19 -18.94
CA ARG A 86 -5.35 1.07 -19.93
C ARG A 86 -4.81 1.07 -21.36
N HIS A 87 -3.89 1.97 -21.68
CA HIS A 87 -3.29 2.01 -23.01
C HIS A 87 -2.65 0.67 -23.39
N ASN A 88 -1.99 0.01 -22.43
CA ASN A 88 -1.33 -1.27 -22.65
C ASN A 88 -2.28 -2.48 -22.69
N ASN A 89 -3.47 -2.39 -22.07
CA ASN A 89 -4.44 -3.49 -22.03
C ASN A 89 -5.61 -3.33 -23.02
N GLN A 90 -5.78 -2.15 -23.62
CA GLN A 90 -6.81 -1.89 -24.65
C GLN A 90 -6.67 -2.81 -25.87
N THR A 91 -5.48 -3.35 -26.12
CA THR A 91 -5.17 -4.23 -27.26
C THR A 91 -5.53 -5.70 -27.05
N ASN A 92 -5.88 -6.13 -25.83
CA ASN A 92 -6.06 -7.56 -25.53
C ASN A 92 -7.40 -8.12 -26.00
N GLY A 93 -8.35 -7.29 -26.43
CA GLY A 93 -9.64 -7.74 -26.98
C GLY A 93 -10.55 -8.48 -25.99
N ILE A 94 -10.20 -8.53 -24.70
CA ILE A 94 -10.97 -9.22 -23.66
C ILE A 94 -12.11 -8.31 -23.19
N HIS A 95 -13.34 -8.78 -23.33
CA HIS A 95 -14.50 -8.16 -22.68
C HIS A 95 -14.62 -8.65 -21.25
N TYR A 96 -14.20 -7.81 -20.31
CA TYR A 96 -14.30 -8.11 -18.88
C TYR A 96 -15.75 -8.04 -18.39
N LYS A 97 -16.19 -9.08 -17.68
CA LYS A 97 -17.49 -9.14 -16.98
C LYS A 97 -17.57 -8.12 -15.87
N ARG A 98 -16.43 -7.85 -15.24
CA ARG A 98 -16.30 -6.98 -14.07
C ARG A 98 -14.97 -6.27 -14.07
N ASN A 99 -14.94 -5.03 -13.57
CA ASN A 99 -13.70 -4.32 -13.30
C ASN A 99 -13.51 -4.08 -11.80
N ILE A 100 -12.32 -4.39 -11.27
CA ILE A 100 -11.98 -4.25 -9.86
C ILE A 100 -10.78 -3.32 -9.67
N THR A 101 -10.69 -2.68 -8.51
CA THR A 101 -9.50 -1.92 -8.10
C THR A 101 -8.77 -2.69 -7.02
N VAL A 102 -7.47 -2.83 -7.17
CA VAL A 102 -6.62 -3.59 -6.24
C VAL A 102 -5.61 -2.67 -5.57
N ARG A 103 -5.06 -3.12 -4.44
CA ARG A 103 -3.99 -2.42 -3.74
C ARG A 103 -2.71 -3.23 -3.82
N TYR A 104 -1.61 -2.51 -4.00
CA TYR A 104 -0.27 -3.07 -3.98
C TYR A 104 0.62 -2.15 -3.16
N SER A 105 1.36 -2.72 -2.22
CA SER A 105 2.32 -1.98 -1.39
C SER A 105 3.58 -2.81 -1.15
N SER A 106 4.69 -2.10 -0.91
CA SER A 106 5.98 -2.71 -0.63
C SER A 106 6.55 -2.11 0.65
N MET A 107 6.95 -2.97 1.58
CA MET A 107 7.54 -2.61 2.86
C MET A 107 8.94 -3.20 2.97
N ASN A 108 9.92 -2.36 3.31
CA ASN A 108 11.32 -2.76 3.39
C ASN A 108 11.79 -2.72 4.84
N TYR A 109 11.83 -3.89 5.50
CA TYR A 109 12.31 -4.02 6.87
C TYR A 109 13.83 -4.00 6.91
N ASN A 110 14.41 -3.42 7.96
CA ASN A 110 15.85 -3.30 8.14
C ASN A 110 16.32 -3.92 9.47
N HIS A 111 17.63 -4.00 9.63
CA HIS A 111 18.30 -4.62 10.78
C HIS A 111 18.14 -3.87 12.12
N ARG A 112 17.31 -2.82 12.21
CA ARG A 112 17.05 -2.12 13.48
C ARG A 112 16.01 -2.89 14.27
N ASN A 113 16.11 -2.90 15.60
CA ASN A 113 15.07 -3.50 16.44
C ASN A 113 13.80 -2.64 16.54
N ASN A 114 13.94 -1.31 16.57
CA ASN A 114 12.82 -0.38 16.78
C ASN A 114 12.57 0.57 15.59
N GLY A 115 11.30 0.95 15.39
CA GLY A 115 10.83 1.86 14.34
C GLY A 115 9.81 1.23 13.38
N GLU A 116 9.27 2.02 12.46
CA GLU A 116 8.21 1.59 11.51
C GLU A 116 8.65 0.49 10.54
N LEU A 117 9.96 0.41 10.26
CA LEU A 117 10.57 -0.54 9.32
C LEU A 117 11.57 -1.48 10.03
N SER A 118 11.34 -1.74 11.30
CA SER A 118 12.27 -2.49 12.15
C SER A 118 11.96 -3.98 12.19
N LEU A 119 12.83 -4.77 12.81
CA LEU A 119 12.60 -6.19 13.07
C LEU A 119 11.36 -6.43 13.95
N ASN A 120 11.02 -5.53 14.86
CA ASN A 120 9.76 -5.64 15.62
C ASN A 120 8.54 -5.46 14.70
N ALA A 121 8.60 -4.53 13.74
CA ALA A 121 7.54 -4.38 12.74
C ALA A 121 7.43 -5.60 11.82
N LEU A 122 8.57 -6.16 11.39
CA LEU A 122 8.61 -7.42 10.65
C LEU A 122 7.97 -8.57 11.46
N ASN A 123 8.30 -8.69 12.76
CA ASN A 123 7.70 -9.70 13.64
C ASN A 123 6.18 -9.57 13.70
N THR A 124 5.66 -8.34 13.82
CA THR A 124 4.21 -8.10 13.80
C THR A 124 3.60 -8.52 12.47
N SER A 125 4.23 -8.18 11.35
CA SER A 125 3.74 -8.60 10.03
C SER A 125 3.77 -10.12 9.86
N LEU A 126 4.86 -10.79 10.24
CA LEU A 126 4.94 -12.26 10.21
C LEU A 126 3.94 -12.93 11.15
N THR A 127 3.69 -12.36 12.34
CA THR A 127 2.68 -12.86 13.28
C THR A 127 1.29 -12.84 12.66
N HIS A 128 0.97 -11.74 11.96
CA HIS A 128 -0.27 -11.61 11.20
C HIS A 128 -0.29 -12.60 10.03
N SER A 129 0.71 -12.59 9.15
CA SER A 129 0.73 -13.42 7.94
C SER A 129 0.81 -14.91 8.21
N ALA A 130 1.40 -15.33 9.33
CA ALA A 130 1.47 -16.74 9.74
C ALA A 130 0.32 -17.16 10.67
N ARG A 131 -0.65 -16.26 10.93
CA ARG A 131 -1.75 -16.45 11.89
C ARG A 131 -1.26 -17.03 13.22
N LYS A 132 -0.17 -16.46 13.74
CA LYS A 132 0.51 -16.98 14.94
C LYS A 132 -0.24 -16.63 16.21
N GLU A 133 -0.56 -15.35 16.38
CA GLU A 133 -1.28 -14.84 17.54
C GLU A 133 -2.22 -13.70 17.11
N LYS A 134 -3.48 -13.78 17.54
CA LYS A 134 -4.48 -12.74 17.28
C LYS A 134 -4.30 -11.60 18.26
N ASN A 135 -3.75 -10.48 17.80
CA ASN A 135 -3.55 -9.31 18.65
C ASN A 135 -4.87 -8.60 19.00
N ARG A 136 -5.91 -8.70 18.14
CA ARG A 136 -7.24 -8.11 18.32
C ARG A 136 -8.35 -8.91 17.62
N CYS A 137 -9.56 -8.90 18.17
CA CYS A 137 -10.69 -9.75 17.75
C CYS A 137 -11.19 -9.52 16.29
N GLU A 138 -10.78 -8.46 15.62
CA GLU A 138 -11.37 -8.01 14.33
C GLU A 138 -10.44 -8.19 13.10
N GLU A 139 -9.26 -8.81 13.23
CA GLU A 139 -8.30 -8.87 12.11
C GLU A 139 -8.56 -10.00 11.11
N TRP A 140 -9.08 -11.14 11.55
CA TRP A 140 -9.45 -12.29 10.71
C TRP A 140 -10.45 -13.20 11.44
N LEU A 141 -11.11 -14.08 10.69
CA LEU A 141 -12.07 -15.07 11.14
C LEU A 141 -11.37 -16.42 11.35
N ASP A 142 -11.14 -16.82 12.61
CA ASP A 142 -10.34 -18.01 12.96
C ASP A 142 -10.94 -19.31 12.38
N ASN A 143 -12.27 -19.39 12.29
CA ASN A 143 -12.99 -20.49 11.65
C ASN A 143 -12.80 -20.55 10.13
N GLN A 144 -12.38 -19.46 9.48
CA GLN A 144 -12.09 -19.41 8.05
C GLN A 144 -10.60 -19.60 7.71
N SER A 145 -9.69 -19.63 8.69
CA SER A 145 -8.25 -19.72 8.40
C SER A 145 -7.85 -20.97 7.61
N HIS A 146 -8.68 -22.02 7.62
CA HIS A 146 -8.52 -23.22 6.78
C HIS A 146 -8.49 -22.91 5.26
N LYS A 147 -9.01 -21.75 4.84
CA LYS A 147 -9.03 -21.27 3.44
C LYS A 147 -7.70 -20.64 3.02
N ASN A 148 -6.81 -20.35 3.96
CA ASN A 148 -5.53 -19.71 3.68
C ASN A 148 -4.56 -20.70 3.01
N ILE A 149 -3.75 -20.18 2.09
CA ILE A 149 -2.68 -20.93 1.42
C ILE A 149 -1.35 -20.26 1.71
N TYR A 150 -0.32 -21.06 1.91
CA TYR A 150 1.03 -20.60 2.23
C TYR A 150 2.02 -21.16 1.21
N TYR A 151 3.14 -20.47 1.04
CA TYR A 151 4.31 -20.94 0.30
C TYR A 151 5.55 -20.73 1.16
N ALA A 152 6.28 -21.79 1.42
CA ALA A 152 7.53 -21.77 2.18
C ALA A 152 8.40 -22.95 1.72
N ASP A 153 9.72 -22.76 1.72
CA ASP A 153 10.69 -23.80 1.33
C ASP A 153 10.39 -24.47 -0.03
N GLY A 154 9.88 -23.70 -1.00
CA GLY A 154 9.58 -24.20 -2.35
C GLY A 154 8.29 -25.00 -2.50
N ILE A 155 7.46 -25.10 -1.45
CA ILE A 155 6.22 -25.88 -1.47
C ILE A 155 4.99 -25.05 -1.06
N TYR A 156 3.84 -25.38 -1.66
CA TYR A 156 2.55 -24.80 -1.32
C TYR A 156 1.86 -25.65 -0.25
N LEU A 157 1.36 -24.97 0.79
CA LEU A 157 0.84 -25.58 2.00
C LEU A 157 -0.58 -25.11 2.26
N THR A 158 -1.43 -26.03 2.70
CA THR A 158 -2.71 -25.68 3.33
C THR A 158 -2.44 -25.03 4.68
N HIS A 159 -3.43 -24.31 5.23
CA HIS A 159 -3.30 -23.77 6.58
C HIS A 159 -2.96 -24.83 7.63
N GLN A 160 -3.59 -26.00 7.57
CA GLN A 160 -3.34 -27.07 8.54
C GLN A 160 -1.90 -27.58 8.47
N ASP A 161 -1.34 -27.74 7.28
CA ASP A 161 0.03 -28.24 7.10
C ASP A 161 1.08 -27.18 7.45
N PHE A 162 0.81 -25.92 7.11
CA PHE A 162 1.65 -24.80 7.53
C PHE A 162 1.72 -24.69 9.05
N VAL A 163 0.57 -24.73 9.75
CA VAL A 163 0.51 -24.55 11.21
C VAL A 163 1.29 -25.64 11.94
N LYS A 164 1.30 -26.89 11.47
CA LYS A 164 2.07 -27.99 12.07
C LYS A 164 3.57 -27.70 12.15
N ASN A 165 4.13 -27.07 11.12
CA ASN A 165 5.57 -26.79 11.01
C ASN A 165 5.88 -25.28 11.02
N ARG A 166 4.95 -24.45 11.52
CA ARG A 166 5.02 -22.99 11.40
C ARG A 166 6.32 -22.38 11.92
N GLU A 167 6.80 -22.83 13.07
CA GLU A 167 8.03 -22.29 13.67
C GLU A 167 9.28 -22.64 12.84
N GLN A 168 9.28 -23.78 12.13
CA GLN A 168 10.35 -24.11 11.19
C GLN A 168 10.36 -23.12 10.02
N TYR A 169 9.20 -22.87 9.41
CA TYR A 169 9.09 -21.92 8.29
C TYR A 169 9.37 -20.46 8.69
N LEU A 170 9.22 -20.11 9.97
CA LEU A 170 9.54 -18.78 10.48
C LEU A 170 10.98 -18.65 11.03
N SER A 171 11.76 -19.74 11.05
CA SER A 171 13.11 -19.75 11.65
C SER A 171 14.09 -18.77 10.99
N PHE A 172 13.90 -18.41 9.72
CA PHE A 172 14.69 -17.37 9.03
C PHE A 172 14.67 -16.03 9.78
N PHE A 173 13.57 -15.73 10.49
CA PHE A 173 13.46 -14.49 11.25
C PHE A 173 14.40 -14.48 12.48
N ASP A 174 14.62 -15.64 13.10
CA ASP A 174 15.57 -15.77 14.20
C ASP A 174 17.02 -15.63 13.72
N GLU A 175 17.35 -16.16 12.53
CA GLU A 175 18.64 -15.92 11.88
C GLU A 175 18.88 -14.42 11.63
N VAL A 176 17.87 -13.74 11.08
CA VAL A 176 17.91 -12.28 10.86
C VAL A 176 18.12 -11.52 12.17
N LYS A 177 17.44 -11.91 13.26
CA LYS A 177 17.63 -11.33 14.59
C LYS A 177 19.03 -11.56 15.13
N LEU A 178 19.58 -12.77 14.99
CA LEU A 178 20.92 -13.12 15.44
C LEU A 178 21.99 -12.29 14.71
N ILE A 179 21.87 -12.16 13.39
CA ILE A 179 22.75 -11.34 12.56
C ILE A 179 22.69 -9.86 13.00
N SER A 180 21.47 -9.34 13.21
CA SER A 180 21.26 -7.93 13.55
C SER A 180 21.71 -7.57 14.96
N ASN A 181 21.62 -8.53 15.90
CA ASN A 181 21.98 -8.36 17.30
C ASN A 181 23.34 -8.99 17.67
N ASN A 182 24.22 -9.15 16.69
CA ASN A 182 25.56 -9.69 16.91
C ASN A 182 26.36 -8.80 17.87
N LYS A 183 26.59 -9.28 19.09
CA LYS A 183 27.32 -8.56 20.16
C LYS A 183 28.75 -8.20 19.76
N SER A 184 29.41 -9.05 18.97
CA SER A 184 30.78 -8.80 18.49
C SER A 184 30.80 -7.62 17.51
N ASP A 185 29.87 -7.59 16.55
CA ASP A 185 29.74 -6.47 15.61
C ASP A 185 29.34 -5.17 16.31
N ASP A 186 28.46 -5.21 17.32
CA ASP A 186 28.12 -4.02 18.13
C ASP A 186 29.33 -3.49 18.93
N LYS A 187 30.11 -4.39 19.54
CA LYS A 187 31.36 -4.01 20.21
C LYS A 187 32.33 -3.37 19.22
N HIS A 188 32.52 -3.97 18.05
CA HIS A 188 33.36 -3.44 16.99
C HIS A 188 32.92 -2.04 16.54
N LYS A 189 31.62 -1.83 16.29
CA LYS A 189 31.03 -0.51 15.97
C LYS A 189 31.34 0.53 17.04
N LYS A 190 31.16 0.18 18.31
CA LYS A 190 31.43 1.07 19.46
C LYS A 190 32.91 1.41 19.57
N GLU A 191 33.79 0.43 19.39
CA GLU A 191 35.24 0.64 19.40
C GLU A 191 35.71 1.50 18.23
N LEU A 192 35.21 1.24 17.01
CA LEU A 192 35.51 2.03 15.82
C LEU A 192 35.14 3.49 16.05
N ALA A 193 33.92 3.75 16.54
CA ALA A 193 33.47 5.11 16.87
C ALA A 193 34.31 5.75 17.99
N LYS A 194 34.65 4.99 19.04
CA LYS A 194 35.49 5.44 20.16
C LYS A 194 36.87 5.87 19.67
N TYR A 195 37.57 5.03 18.91
CA TYR A 195 38.91 5.33 18.44
C TYR A 195 38.92 6.38 17.33
N SER A 196 37.85 6.52 16.54
CA SER A 196 37.66 7.65 15.63
C SER A 196 37.62 8.98 16.39
N ARG A 197 36.79 9.06 17.45
CA ARG A 197 36.70 10.26 18.31
C ARG A 197 38.01 10.57 19.02
N TYR A 198 38.68 9.55 19.57
CA TYR A 198 39.96 9.72 20.23
C TYR A 198 41.05 10.20 19.26
N ARG A 199 41.14 9.61 18.07
CA ARG A 199 42.04 10.08 17.01
C ARG A 199 41.82 11.57 16.71
N SER A 200 40.58 11.98 16.45
CA SER A 200 40.27 13.40 16.15
C SER A 200 40.59 14.32 17.32
N SER A 201 40.23 13.94 18.55
CA SER A 201 40.50 14.73 19.75
C SER A 201 42.00 14.92 19.99
N TYR A 202 42.78 13.84 19.90
CA TYR A 202 44.22 13.89 20.08
C TYR A 202 44.94 14.57 18.91
N PHE A 203 44.42 14.49 17.68
CA PHE A 203 44.92 15.27 16.55
C PHE A 203 44.78 16.78 16.78
N CYS A 204 43.66 17.24 17.36
CA CYS A 204 43.50 18.64 17.76
C CYS A 204 44.49 19.05 18.86
N LYS A 205 44.80 18.15 19.80
CA LYS A 205 45.81 18.39 20.85
C LYS A 205 47.23 18.43 20.28
N LEU A 206 47.53 17.55 19.31
CA LEU A 206 48.81 17.51 18.61
C LEU A 206 49.16 18.86 18.00
N LYS A 207 48.21 19.52 17.32
CA LYS A 207 48.40 20.86 16.73
C LYS A 207 48.82 21.93 17.73
N LYS A 208 48.55 21.72 19.03
CA LYS A 208 48.83 22.66 20.12
C LYS A 208 50.10 22.32 20.90
N LEU A 209 50.83 21.29 20.50
CA LEU A 209 52.04 20.85 21.19
C LEU A 209 53.17 21.89 21.15
N LEU A 210 53.28 22.60 20.02
CA LEU A 210 54.06 23.83 19.90
C LEU A 210 53.16 25.05 20.08
N PRO A 211 53.56 26.05 20.88
CA PRO A 211 52.84 27.32 21.00
C PRO A 211 52.62 27.96 19.63
N ALA A 212 51.48 28.65 19.43
CA ALA A 212 51.20 29.36 18.17
C ALA A 212 52.23 30.46 17.87
N SER A 213 52.84 31.03 18.92
CA SER A 213 53.93 32.02 18.83
C SER A 213 55.29 31.42 18.45
N HIS A 214 55.42 30.09 18.36
CA HIS A 214 56.67 29.44 18.00
C HIS A 214 56.92 29.55 16.49
N HIS A 215 58.12 29.98 16.08
CA HIS A 215 58.47 30.22 14.66
C HIS A 215 58.26 28.99 13.75
N ASN A 216 58.41 27.78 14.28
CA ASN A 216 58.15 26.52 13.55
C ASN A 216 56.72 25.96 13.68
N HIS A 217 55.80 26.64 14.36
CA HIS A 217 54.45 26.12 14.61
C HIS A 217 53.72 25.73 13.32
N ALA A 218 53.69 26.64 12.33
CA ALA A 218 53.00 26.41 11.06
C ALA A 218 53.56 25.17 10.32
N LYS A 219 54.90 25.07 10.24
CA LYS A 219 55.59 23.93 9.61
C LYS A 219 55.28 22.61 10.33
N PHE A 220 55.23 22.62 11.66
CA PHE A 220 54.86 21.44 12.44
C PHE A 220 53.40 21.02 12.19
N VAL A 221 52.46 21.96 12.24
CA VAL A 221 51.04 21.71 11.98
C VAL A 221 50.81 21.16 10.58
N GLU A 222 51.54 21.66 9.58
CA GLU A 222 51.51 21.15 8.21
C GLU A 222 51.92 19.66 8.16
N GLN A 223 53.05 19.31 8.79
CA GLN A 223 53.57 17.94 8.78
C GLN A 223 52.65 16.94 9.48
N ILE A 224 52.07 17.29 10.64
CA ILE A 224 51.10 16.40 11.29
C ILE A 224 49.79 16.29 10.49
N SER A 225 49.39 17.36 9.79
CA SER A 225 48.15 17.36 9.00
C SER A 225 48.26 16.47 7.77
N LYS A 226 49.48 16.24 7.25
CA LYS A 226 49.72 15.26 6.18
C LYS A 226 49.29 13.83 6.58
N LEU A 227 49.30 13.48 7.86
CA LEU A 227 48.85 12.17 8.36
C LEU A 227 47.32 11.97 8.30
N GLU A 228 46.55 13.04 8.10
CA GLU A 228 45.09 13.04 8.02
C GLU A 228 44.55 13.21 6.59
N LEU A 229 45.42 13.42 5.59
CA LEU A 229 45.03 13.47 4.18
C LEU A 229 44.44 12.13 3.74
N HIS A 230 43.46 12.12 2.82
CA HIS A 230 42.74 10.91 2.41
C HIS A 230 43.68 9.76 2.02
N GLN A 231 44.70 10.05 1.21
CA GLN A 231 45.72 9.09 0.77
C GLN A 231 46.59 8.52 1.92
N ASN A 232 46.75 9.29 3.00
CA ASN A 232 47.61 8.94 4.14
C ASN A 232 46.82 8.45 5.35
N LYS A 233 45.50 8.62 5.36
CA LYS A 233 44.61 8.35 6.48
C LYS A 233 44.43 6.85 6.75
N SER A 234 44.66 6.04 5.72
CA SER A 234 44.61 4.58 5.71
C SER A 234 45.98 3.90 5.66
N LEU A 235 47.10 4.66 5.74
CA LEU A 235 48.43 4.07 5.74
C LEU A 235 48.76 3.46 7.10
N ASP A 236 49.24 2.22 7.12
CA ASP A 236 49.77 1.61 8.34
C ASP A 236 51.09 2.29 8.73
N LEU A 237 51.09 2.92 9.91
CA LEU A 237 52.29 3.57 10.44
C LEU A 237 53.30 2.57 11.04
N GLY A 238 52.94 1.29 11.13
CA GLY A 238 53.83 0.20 11.47
C GLY A 238 54.82 -0.18 10.36
N GLU A 239 54.51 0.14 9.10
CA GLU A 239 55.41 -0.12 7.98
C GLU A 239 56.69 0.75 8.08
N LYS A 240 57.84 0.15 7.73
CA LYS A 240 59.19 0.73 7.94
C LYS A 240 59.35 2.16 7.38
N ALA A 241 58.78 2.47 6.23
CA ALA A 241 58.90 3.80 5.61
C ALA A 241 58.11 4.89 6.38
N HIS A 242 56.95 4.52 6.92
CA HIS A 242 56.06 5.44 7.63
C HIS A 242 56.48 5.61 9.10
N SER A 243 56.93 4.54 9.74
CA SER A 243 57.46 4.57 11.11
C SER A 243 58.71 5.46 11.24
N ALA A 244 59.58 5.48 10.21
CA ALA A 244 60.73 6.38 10.17
C ALA A 244 60.33 7.87 10.14
N SER A 245 59.30 8.22 9.36
CA SER A 245 58.81 9.60 9.24
C SER A 245 58.17 10.09 10.55
N VAL A 246 57.39 9.22 11.20
CA VAL A 246 56.79 9.47 12.51
C VAL A 246 57.87 9.64 13.59
N SER A 247 58.92 8.80 13.57
CA SER A 247 60.04 8.87 14.51
C SER A 247 60.83 10.17 14.36
N LYS A 248 61.08 10.62 13.12
CA LYS A 248 61.71 11.93 12.85
C LYS A 248 60.89 13.08 13.41
N LEU A 249 59.57 13.03 13.29
CA LEU A 249 58.66 14.05 13.80
C LEU A 249 58.65 14.08 15.34
N LYS A 250 58.71 12.91 15.99
CA LYS A 250 58.83 12.78 17.45
C LYS A 250 60.16 13.35 17.97
N ALA A 251 61.26 13.00 17.32
CA ALA A 251 62.60 13.52 17.65
C ALA A 251 62.69 15.04 17.44
N TYR A 252 62.06 15.54 16.36
CA TYR A 252 61.95 16.98 16.12
C TYR A 252 61.22 17.70 17.26
N LEU A 253 60.07 17.18 17.71
CA LEU A 253 59.34 17.75 18.84
C LEU A 253 60.15 17.78 20.13
N LEU A 254 60.85 16.68 20.44
CA LEU A 254 61.71 16.59 21.61
C LEU A 254 62.78 17.70 21.61
N ARG A 255 63.49 17.88 20.47
CA ARG A 255 64.46 18.96 20.29
C ARG A 255 63.85 20.35 20.46
N GLN A 256 62.62 20.58 19.97
CA GLN A 256 61.94 21.87 20.19
C GLN A 256 61.61 22.10 21.67
N TYR A 257 61.26 21.05 22.42
CA TYR A 257 60.98 21.17 23.85
C TYR A 257 62.22 21.44 24.69
N GLU A 258 63.36 20.86 24.32
CA GLU A 258 64.67 21.16 24.91
C GLU A 258 65.03 22.63 24.71
N LEU A 259 64.87 23.16 23.48
CA LEU A 259 65.10 24.57 23.16
C LEU A 259 64.15 25.52 23.91
N LEU A 260 62.95 25.06 24.25
CA LEU A 260 61.97 25.80 25.04
C LEU A 260 62.22 25.73 26.55
N GLY A 261 63.25 25.00 27.00
CA GLY A 261 63.57 24.85 28.42
C GLY A 261 62.50 24.12 29.23
N LEU A 262 61.68 23.27 28.59
CA LEU A 262 60.64 22.51 29.29
C LEU A 262 61.28 21.45 30.19
N SER A 263 60.77 21.28 31.42
CA SER A 263 61.22 20.20 32.31
C SER A 263 60.91 18.83 31.71
N GLN A 264 61.75 17.82 32.02
CA GLN A 264 61.60 16.45 31.50
C GLN A 264 60.17 15.90 31.65
N LYS A 265 59.57 16.08 32.83
CA LYS A 265 58.17 15.69 33.11
C LYS A 265 57.16 16.37 32.16
N HIS A 266 57.39 17.63 31.79
CA HIS A 266 56.56 18.35 30.84
C HIS A 266 56.76 17.85 29.41
N GLN A 267 58.00 17.53 29.03
CA GLN A 267 58.32 16.95 27.72
C GLN A 267 57.64 15.58 27.55
N GLU A 268 57.77 14.70 28.54
CA GLU A 268 57.13 13.37 28.57
C GLU A 268 55.61 13.46 28.44
N ASN A 269 54.97 14.35 29.21
CA ASN A 269 53.52 14.57 29.12
C ASN A 269 53.07 15.04 27.73
N LYS A 270 53.83 15.93 27.09
CA LYS A 270 53.54 16.40 25.73
C LYS A 270 53.78 15.30 24.69
N LEU A 271 54.84 14.50 24.81
CA LEU A 271 55.11 13.37 23.93
C LEU A 271 54.06 12.25 24.09
N ARG A 272 53.51 12.06 25.29
CA ARG A 272 52.41 11.13 25.53
C ARG A 272 51.16 11.46 24.69
N VAL A 273 50.90 12.74 24.42
CA VAL A 273 49.80 13.16 23.52
C VAL A 273 50.06 12.67 22.10
N PHE A 274 51.32 12.72 21.66
CA PHE A 274 51.74 12.23 20.34
C PHE A 274 51.61 10.72 20.24
N ASP A 275 52.10 9.99 21.24
CA ASP A 275 52.01 8.52 21.29
C ASP A 275 50.55 8.05 21.37
N ASN A 276 49.71 8.73 22.16
CA ASN A 276 48.28 8.43 22.24
C ASN A 276 47.57 8.65 20.90
N TYR A 277 47.88 9.72 20.15
CA TYR A 277 47.34 9.93 18.82
C TYR A 277 47.66 8.75 17.89
N LEU A 278 48.93 8.35 17.83
CA LEU A 278 49.37 7.25 16.97
C LEU A 278 48.68 5.94 17.34
N SER A 279 48.64 5.62 18.64
CA SER A 279 47.95 4.42 19.13
C SER A 279 46.47 4.42 18.77
N HIS A 280 45.77 5.54 18.95
CA HIS A 280 44.36 5.65 18.57
C HIS A 280 44.14 5.56 17.05
N ARG A 281 45.04 6.14 16.25
CA ARG A 281 44.98 6.06 14.78
C ARG A 281 45.19 4.62 14.30
N GLN A 282 46.19 3.91 14.82
CA GLN A 282 46.44 2.50 14.49
C GLN A 282 45.26 1.60 14.87
N LYS A 283 44.73 1.74 16.10
CA LYS A 283 43.55 0.97 16.53
C LYS A 283 42.33 1.25 15.66
N HIS A 284 42.08 2.52 15.30
CA HIS A 284 41.00 2.88 14.38
C HIS A 284 41.20 2.26 12.99
N GLN A 285 42.43 2.23 12.49
CA GLN A 285 42.74 1.66 11.18
C GLN A 285 42.58 0.14 11.15
N ALA A 286 43.11 -0.59 12.12
CA ALA A 286 42.91 -2.04 12.23
C ALA A 286 41.41 -2.41 12.32
N LEU A 287 40.62 -1.58 12.99
CA LEU A 287 39.15 -1.72 13.01
C LEU A 287 38.50 -1.41 11.66
N LEU A 288 39.05 -0.52 10.84
CA LEU A 288 38.58 -0.29 9.47
C LEU A 288 38.93 -1.43 8.52
N GLU A 289 40.11 -2.02 8.66
CA GLU A 289 40.57 -3.15 7.82
C GLU A 289 39.78 -4.43 8.14
N SER A 290 39.45 -4.65 9.41
CA SER A 290 38.55 -5.75 9.83
C SER A 290 37.06 -5.50 9.54
N ARG A 291 36.70 -4.41 8.84
CA ARG A 291 35.30 -4.09 8.50
C ARG A 291 34.67 -5.09 7.52
N GLU A 292 35.48 -5.81 6.75
CA GLU A 292 34.99 -6.81 5.80
C GLU A 292 34.38 -8.03 6.49
N CYS A 293 34.80 -8.34 7.73
CA CYS A 293 34.27 -9.43 8.55
C CYS A 293 32.92 -9.11 9.22
N ARG A 294 32.30 -7.95 8.90
CA ARG A 294 31.06 -7.51 9.55
C ARG A 294 29.84 -8.19 8.95
N THR A 295 29.00 -8.72 9.81
CA THR A 295 27.74 -9.40 9.44
C THR A 295 26.69 -8.40 8.91
N VAL A 296 26.61 -7.20 9.48
CA VAL A 296 25.72 -6.12 9.01
C VAL A 296 26.52 -4.88 8.65
N LYS A 297 26.71 -4.66 7.34
CA LYS A 297 27.46 -3.50 6.81
C LYS A 297 26.69 -2.19 6.96
N ASN A 298 25.37 -2.22 6.79
CA ASN A 298 24.48 -1.06 6.91
C ASN A 298 23.20 -1.44 7.67
N ILE A 299 22.96 -0.85 8.84
CA ILE A 299 21.74 -1.16 9.62
C ILE A 299 20.44 -0.71 8.93
N ASN A 300 20.55 0.14 7.90
CA ASN A 300 19.43 0.67 7.13
C ASN A 300 19.23 -0.06 5.81
N SER A 301 20.04 -1.06 5.47
CA SER A 301 19.75 -1.89 4.29
C SER A 301 18.49 -2.72 4.55
N THR A 302 17.76 -2.99 3.47
CA THR A 302 16.64 -3.93 3.50
C THR A 302 17.18 -5.32 3.87
N THR A 303 16.58 -5.91 4.88
CA THR A 303 16.81 -7.28 5.33
C THR A 303 15.75 -8.20 4.75
N ILE A 304 14.48 -7.82 4.82
CA ILE A 304 13.35 -8.50 4.21
C ILE A 304 12.50 -7.44 3.53
N SER A 305 12.12 -7.68 2.27
CA SER A 305 11.11 -6.92 1.56
C SER A 305 9.80 -7.68 1.59
N GLU A 306 8.76 -7.07 2.14
CA GLU A 306 7.40 -7.59 2.07
C GLU A 306 6.64 -6.91 0.93
N GLN A 307 5.93 -7.71 0.15
CA GLN A 307 5.07 -7.27 -0.95
C GLN A 307 3.64 -7.67 -0.61
N VAL A 308 2.75 -6.69 -0.55
CA VAL A 308 1.36 -6.90 -0.15
C VAL A 308 0.45 -6.56 -1.31
N PHE A 309 -0.38 -7.52 -1.69
CA PHE A 309 -1.44 -7.36 -2.68
C PHE A 309 -2.79 -7.60 -2.03
N LYS A 310 -3.74 -6.67 -2.17
CA LYS A 310 -5.08 -6.82 -1.57
C LYS A 310 -6.18 -6.47 -2.56
N ILE A 311 -7.23 -7.28 -2.57
CA ILE A 311 -8.51 -6.93 -3.19
C ILE A 311 -9.44 -6.37 -2.10
N PRO A 312 -9.85 -5.10 -2.15
CA PRO A 312 -10.80 -4.51 -1.19
C PRO A 312 -12.17 -5.22 -1.15
N HIS A 313 -12.78 -5.31 0.05
CA HIS A 313 -14.08 -5.97 0.28
C HIS A 313 -15.22 -5.45 -0.59
N ARG A 314 -15.23 -4.15 -0.92
CA ARG A 314 -16.22 -3.52 -1.82
C ARG A 314 -16.33 -4.20 -3.19
N HIS A 315 -15.34 -4.99 -3.58
CA HIS A 315 -15.37 -5.80 -4.80
C HIS A 315 -15.97 -7.19 -4.57
N GLY A 316 -16.75 -7.40 -3.53
CA GLY A 316 -17.53 -8.63 -3.36
C GLY A 316 -16.66 -9.90 -3.30
N GLU A 317 -17.29 -11.03 -3.62
CA GLU A 317 -16.70 -12.35 -3.48
C GLU A 317 -15.79 -12.74 -4.65
N PHE A 318 -14.81 -13.60 -4.35
CA PHE A 318 -13.86 -14.18 -5.31
C PHE A 318 -13.71 -15.70 -5.09
N LYS A 319 -14.84 -16.39 -4.92
CA LYS A 319 -14.88 -17.84 -4.70
C LYS A 319 -14.35 -18.61 -5.90
N GLU A 320 -14.57 -18.09 -7.10
CA GLU A 320 -14.20 -18.67 -8.38
C GLU A 320 -12.69 -18.69 -8.66
N ILE A 321 -11.92 -17.83 -8.00
CA ILE A 321 -10.47 -17.76 -8.18
C ILE A 321 -9.81 -18.82 -7.29
N GLY A 322 -8.93 -19.64 -7.88
CA GLY A 322 -8.11 -20.60 -7.15
C GLY A 322 -7.14 -19.89 -6.20
N LYS A 323 -7.20 -20.20 -4.90
CA LYS A 323 -6.35 -19.54 -3.88
C LYS A 323 -4.88 -19.89 -4.07
N LYS A 324 -4.60 -21.15 -4.38
CA LYS A 324 -3.26 -21.63 -4.70
C LYS A 324 -2.74 -20.97 -5.98
N GLU A 325 -3.53 -20.97 -7.05
CA GLU A 325 -3.21 -20.31 -8.33
C GLU A 325 -2.88 -18.82 -8.14
N MET A 326 -3.67 -18.11 -7.34
CA MET A 326 -3.43 -16.71 -7.04
C MET A 326 -2.11 -16.48 -6.29
N LEU A 327 -1.78 -17.33 -5.31
CA LEU A 327 -0.50 -17.25 -4.60
C LEU A 327 0.68 -17.64 -5.52
N GLU A 328 0.50 -18.66 -6.37
CA GLU A 328 1.46 -19.07 -7.40
C GLU A 328 1.79 -17.92 -8.35
N ALA A 329 0.79 -17.19 -8.81
CA ALA A 329 0.99 -16.00 -9.65
C ALA A 329 1.76 -14.90 -8.90
N CYS A 330 1.48 -14.68 -7.60
CA CYS A 330 2.22 -13.71 -6.79
C CYS A 330 3.70 -14.11 -6.60
N VAL A 331 3.96 -15.37 -6.27
CA VAL A 331 5.30 -15.94 -6.02
C VAL A 331 6.13 -15.94 -7.30
N SER A 332 5.58 -16.48 -8.40
CA SER A 332 6.27 -16.61 -9.69
C SER A 332 6.70 -15.26 -10.26
N PHE A 333 5.96 -14.18 -10.03
CA PHE A 333 6.41 -12.85 -10.45
C PHE A 333 7.79 -12.51 -9.89
N PHE A 334 8.02 -12.74 -8.59
CA PHE A 334 9.28 -12.37 -7.96
C PHE A 334 10.39 -13.35 -8.32
N GLU A 335 10.10 -14.65 -8.39
CA GLU A 335 11.08 -15.68 -8.82
C GLU A 335 11.57 -15.42 -10.25
N ASN A 336 10.69 -15.03 -11.16
CA ASN A 336 11.03 -14.79 -12.56
C ASN A 336 11.80 -13.49 -12.80
N ASN A 337 11.71 -12.51 -11.90
CA ASN A 337 12.22 -11.15 -12.15
C ASN A 337 13.34 -10.69 -11.20
N PHE A 338 13.58 -11.40 -10.10
CA PHE A 338 14.57 -11.02 -9.09
C PHE A 338 15.53 -12.16 -8.77
N ASP A 339 16.51 -12.37 -9.68
CA ASP A 339 17.48 -13.45 -9.55
C ASP A 339 18.31 -13.39 -8.25
N GLY A 340 18.42 -14.53 -7.58
CA GLY A 340 19.08 -14.70 -6.30
C GLY A 340 18.36 -14.06 -5.09
N ALA A 341 17.17 -13.48 -5.28
CA ALA A 341 16.28 -13.16 -4.15
C ALA A 341 15.54 -14.44 -3.72
N LYS A 342 15.42 -14.67 -2.41
CA LYS A 342 14.74 -15.85 -1.87
C LYS A 342 13.40 -15.45 -1.29
N ILE A 343 12.33 -16.14 -1.68
CA ILE A 343 11.05 -16.01 -1.00
C ILE A 343 11.12 -16.87 0.27
N GLU A 344 11.10 -16.22 1.44
CA GLU A 344 11.16 -16.90 2.74
C GLU A 344 9.77 -17.40 3.15
N LEU A 345 8.74 -16.62 2.85
CA LEU A 345 7.35 -16.95 3.11
C LEU A 345 6.44 -16.20 2.14
N ALA A 346 5.39 -16.84 1.65
CA ALA A 346 4.24 -16.14 1.11
C ALA A 346 2.95 -16.70 1.71
N ALA A 347 1.94 -15.85 1.86
CA ALA A 347 0.64 -16.22 2.42
C ALA A 347 -0.47 -15.52 1.63
N LEU A 348 -1.50 -16.25 1.26
CA LEU A 348 -2.77 -15.70 0.77
C LEU A 348 -3.82 -15.93 1.85
N HIS A 349 -4.33 -14.83 2.38
CA HIS A 349 -5.41 -14.82 3.36
C HIS A 349 -6.77 -14.73 2.66
N ALA A 350 -7.64 -15.69 2.97
CA ALA A 350 -9.03 -15.72 2.57
C ALA A 350 -9.98 -15.75 3.79
N ASP A 351 -9.43 -15.47 4.98
CA ASP A 351 -10.11 -15.44 6.27
C ASP A 351 -10.31 -14.02 6.82
N GLU A 352 -9.98 -12.99 6.02
CA GLU A 352 -10.26 -11.59 6.35
C GLU A 352 -11.68 -11.17 5.94
N GLY A 353 -12.53 -12.13 5.54
CA GLY A 353 -13.90 -11.88 5.07
C GLY A 353 -14.77 -11.20 6.12
N MET A 354 -15.84 -10.55 5.67
CA MET A 354 -16.77 -9.82 6.54
C MET A 354 -17.75 -10.74 7.29
N SER A 355 -17.93 -11.97 6.81
CA SER A 355 -18.75 -13.03 7.40
C SER A 355 -18.25 -14.42 6.98
N ASP A 356 -18.75 -15.46 7.66
CA ASP A 356 -18.41 -16.86 7.38
C ASP A 356 -18.73 -17.29 5.95
N ASP A 357 -19.74 -16.64 5.34
CA ASP A 357 -20.28 -16.98 4.03
C ASP A 357 -19.63 -16.22 2.88
N LEU A 358 -18.93 -15.10 3.16
CA LEU A 358 -18.40 -14.18 2.15
C LEU A 358 -16.87 -14.23 2.06
N GLU A 359 -16.35 -14.74 0.94
CA GLU A 359 -14.91 -14.73 0.63
C GLU A 359 -14.52 -13.42 -0.06
N THR A 360 -14.51 -12.34 0.72
CA THR A 360 -14.11 -10.99 0.28
C THR A 360 -12.74 -10.64 0.85
N GLY A 361 -12.08 -9.62 0.30
CA GLY A 361 -10.92 -9.04 0.98
C GLY A 361 -9.58 -9.75 0.79
N LEU A 362 -9.47 -10.65 -0.20
CA LEU A 362 -8.28 -11.48 -0.41
C LEU A 362 -6.99 -10.66 -0.32
N ASN A 363 -6.05 -11.14 0.50
CA ASN A 363 -4.85 -10.40 0.87
C ASN A 363 -3.62 -11.32 0.82
N ALA A 364 -2.69 -11.03 -0.09
CA ALA A 364 -1.46 -11.78 -0.28
C ALA A 364 -0.27 -11.02 0.28
N HIS A 365 0.60 -11.72 1.01
CA HIS A 365 1.87 -11.22 1.54
C HIS A 365 3.00 -12.09 0.98
N VAL A 366 4.06 -11.47 0.45
CA VAL A 366 5.27 -12.18 -0.03
C VAL A 366 6.50 -11.56 0.63
N PHE A 367 7.19 -12.34 1.46
CA PHE A 367 8.39 -11.95 2.19
C PHE A 367 9.64 -12.44 1.45
N ILE A 368 10.46 -11.48 1.02
CA ILE A 368 11.60 -11.71 0.14
C ILE A 368 12.88 -11.29 0.85
N SER A 369 13.82 -12.23 0.98
CA SER A 369 15.20 -11.96 1.37
C SER A 369 16.01 -11.53 0.14
N PRO A 370 16.63 -10.34 0.14
CA PRO A 370 17.44 -9.89 -0.97
C PRO A 370 18.69 -10.76 -1.16
N ASN A 371 19.13 -10.91 -2.41
CA ASN A 371 20.45 -11.46 -2.74
C ASN A 371 21.58 -10.88 -1.85
N ALA A 372 22.36 -11.75 -1.21
CA ALA A 372 23.43 -11.36 -0.28
C ALA A 372 24.49 -10.44 -0.92
N ASN A 373 24.69 -10.53 -2.23
CA ASN A 373 25.72 -9.77 -2.95
C ASN A 373 25.22 -8.40 -3.46
N THR A 374 23.90 -8.24 -3.65
CA THR A 374 23.33 -7.04 -4.28
C THR A 374 22.23 -6.46 -3.39
N PRO A 375 22.35 -5.21 -2.91
CA PRO A 375 21.30 -4.58 -2.11
C PRO A 375 19.95 -4.60 -2.83
N TRP A 376 18.86 -4.85 -2.10
CA TRP A 376 17.50 -4.85 -2.65
C TRP A 376 17.19 -3.62 -3.51
N SER A 377 17.62 -2.43 -3.05
CA SER A 377 17.41 -1.19 -3.80
C SER A 377 18.05 -1.24 -5.18
N GLN A 378 19.23 -1.84 -5.33
CA GLN A 378 19.89 -1.98 -6.63
C GLN A 378 19.16 -2.97 -7.52
N GLN A 379 18.77 -4.14 -7.00
CA GLN A 379 17.98 -5.12 -7.76
C GLN A 379 16.69 -4.51 -8.29
N TYR A 380 15.98 -3.79 -7.42
CA TYR A 380 14.76 -3.08 -7.73
C TYR A 380 14.93 -1.99 -8.80
N ILE A 381 15.97 -1.17 -8.67
CA ILE A 381 16.27 -0.11 -9.65
C ILE A 381 16.65 -0.73 -11.00
N SER A 382 17.46 -1.79 -11.01
CA SER A 382 17.85 -2.51 -12.23
C SER A 382 16.64 -3.13 -12.92
N PHE A 383 15.75 -3.78 -12.17
CA PHE A 383 14.48 -4.28 -12.70
C PHE A 383 13.68 -3.15 -13.35
N ALA A 384 13.46 -2.04 -12.63
CA ALA A 384 12.70 -0.92 -13.17
C ALA A 384 13.32 -0.32 -14.44
N GLN A 385 14.65 -0.17 -14.49
CA GLN A 385 15.37 0.29 -15.67
C GLN A 385 15.17 -0.65 -16.87
N GLN A 386 15.27 -1.95 -16.63
CA GLN A 386 15.14 -2.97 -17.68
C GLN A 386 13.72 -2.98 -18.26
N GLN A 387 12.71 -2.93 -17.39
CA GLN A 387 11.31 -2.89 -17.80
C GLN A 387 10.92 -1.53 -18.43
N ALA A 388 11.47 -0.42 -17.95
CA ALA A 388 11.30 0.88 -18.61
C ALA A 388 11.83 0.83 -20.04
N LYS A 389 13.04 0.28 -20.24
CA LYS A 389 13.64 0.16 -21.57
C LYS A 389 12.84 -0.77 -22.49
N ALA A 390 12.28 -1.86 -21.97
CA ALA A 390 11.57 -2.85 -22.77
C ALA A 390 10.13 -2.45 -23.11
N HIS A 391 9.41 -1.82 -22.18
CA HIS A 391 7.95 -1.66 -22.29
C HIS A 391 7.44 -0.24 -22.04
N TYR A 392 8.24 0.65 -21.45
CA TYR A 392 7.76 1.95 -21.01
C TYR A 392 8.74 3.11 -21.27
N SER A 393 9.47 3.08 -22.39
CA SER A 393 10.52 4.06 -22.69
C SER A 393 9.98 5.48 -22.74
N ASP A 394 8.78 5.64 -23.31
CA ASP A 394 8.15 6.94 -23.53
C ASP A 394 7.43 7.43 -22.27
N GLN A 395 6.92 6.51 -21.45
CA GLN A 395 6.21 6.83 -20.22
C GLN A 395 7.17 7.05 -19.05
N PHE A 396 8.37 6.47 -19.05
CA PHE A 396 9.40 6.63 -18.00
C PHE A 396 10.82 6.86 -18.58
N PRO A 397 11.03 7.90 -19.41
CA PRO A 397 12.32 8.18 -20.02
C PRO A 397 13.43 8.48 -18.99
N GLU A 398 13.06 8.98 -17.81
CA GLU A 398 14.01 9.26 -16.72
C GLU A 398 14.72 8.00 -16.19
N LEU A 399 14.18 6.80 -16.45
CA LEU A 399 14.77 5.55 -16.01
C LEU A 399 15.82 4.99 -16.99
N LEU A 400 15.90 5.52 -18.22
CA LEU A 400 16.76 4.95 -19.26
C LEU A 400 18.26 5.21 -19.03
N SER A 401 18.60 6.25 -18.26
CA SER A 401 19.99 6.71 -18.05
C SER A 401 20.45 6.64 -16.59
N ILE A 402 19.81 5.80 -15.77
CA ILE A 402 20.13 5.71 -14.34
C ILE A 402 21.33 4.82 -14.08
N GLU A 403 22.13 5.19 -13.09
CA GLU A 403 23.15 4.34 -12.48
C GLU A 403 22.64 3.80 -11.13
N PRO A 404 22.31 2.50 -11.03
CA PRO A 404 21.70 1.92 -9.83
C PRO A 404 22.53 2.04 -8.54
N SER A 405 23.84 2.23 -8.65
CA SER A 405 24.77 2.34 -7.51
C SER A 405 24.79 3.73 -6.86
N LYS A 406 24.26 4.76 -7.51
CA LYS A 406 24.26 6.15 -7.02
C LYS A 406 23.00 6.46 -6.22
N LYS A 407 23.08 7.50 -5.38
CA LYS A 407 21.90 8.04 -4.67
C LYS A 407 20.99 8.73 -5.69
N LEU A 408 19.78 8.18 -5.88
CA LEU A 408 18.83 8.68 -6.88
C LEU A 408 17.91 9.78 -6.32
N PRO A 409 17.46 10.71 -7.18
CA PRO A 409 16.46 11.72 -6.83
C PRO A 409 15.07 11.09 -6.58
N PRO A 410 14.19 11.74 -5.80
CA PRO A 410 12.88 11.20 -5.44
C PRO A 410 11.99 10.84 -6.63
N GLN A 411 12.02 11.65 -7.70
CA GLN A 411 11.25 11.38 -8.94
C GLN A 411 11.59 10.00 -9.51
N ILE A 412 12.88 9.66 -9.61
CA ILE A 412 13.34 8.38 -10.15
C ILE A 412 12.90 7.22 -9.24
N LEU A 413 13.00 7.39 -7.92
CA LEU A 413 12.54 6.37 -6.98
C LEU A 413 11.02 6.13 -7.06
N VAL A 414 10.23 7.19 -7.26
CA VAL A 414 8.78 7.08 -7.49
C VAL A 414 8.49 6.35 -8.81
N ALA A 415 9.23 6.66 -9.87
CA ALA A 415 9.10 5.98 -11.17
C ALA A 415 9.43 4.49 -11.09
N CYS A 416 10.51 4.11 -10.40
CA CYS A 416 10.80 2.69 -10.11
C CYS A 416 9.61 2.04 -9.35
N GLY A 417 9.05 2.78 -8.37
CA GLY A 417 7.79 2.50 -7.65
C GLY A 417 6.70 1.97 -8.55
N GLN A 418 6.41 2.82 -9.51
CA GLN A 418 5.31 2.69 -10.45
C GLN A 418 5.53 1.54 -11.45
N ILE A 419 6.75 1.32 -11.90
CA ILE A 419 7.04 0.19 -12.80
C ILE A 419 6.85 -1.15 -12.11
N LEU A 420 7.34 -1.32 -10.88
CA LEU A 420 7.09 -2.58 -10.15
C LEU A 420 5.60 -2.83 -9.96
N GLN A 421 4.86 -1.80 -9.56
CA GLN A 421 3.41 -1.91 -9.43
C GLN A 421 2.73 -2.27 -10.76
N LEU A 422 3.08 -1.61 -11.86
CA LEU A 422 2.51 -1.91 -13.19
C LEU A 422 2.81 -3.34 -13.62
N MET A 423 4.06 -3.78 -13.51
CA MET A 423 4.50 -5.11 -13.94
C MET A 423 3.88 -6.21 -13.09
N PHE A 424 3.83 -6.03 -11.78
CA PHE A 424 3.21 -7.00 -10.87
C PHE A 424 1.71 -7.13 -11.16
N ILE A 425 1.00 -6.01 -11.31
CA ILE A 425 -0.44 -6.01 -11.61
C ILE A 425 -0.72 -6.56 -13.01
N GLN A 426 0.12 -6.27 -14.00
CA GLN A 426 0.01 -6.86 -15.34
C GLN A 426 0.20 -8.38 -15.31
N HIS A 427 1.17 -8.86 -14.54
CA HIS A 427 1.40 -10.30 -14.36
C HIS A 427 0.17 -10.99 -13.78
N LEU A 428 -0.41 -10.43 -12.71
CA LEU A 428 -1.64 -10.98 -12.12
C LEU A 428 -2.83 -10.89 -13.08
N GLN A 429 -2.96 -9.79 -13.83
CA GLN A 429 -4.01 -9.64 -14.84
C GLN A 429 -3.98 -10.83 -15.81
N THR A 430 -2.81 -11.13 -16.38
CA THR A 430 -2.65 -12.17 -17.39
C THR A 430 -2.69 -13.59 -16.82
N GLN A 431 -2.08 -13.83 -15.66
CA GLN A 431 -1.98 -15.18 -15.09
C GLN A 431 -3.25 -15.64 -14.38
N VAL A 432 -4.08 -14.71 -13.89
CA VAL A 432 -5.25 -15.05 -13.06
C VAL A 432 -6.50 -14.38 -13.60
N PHE A 433 -6.56 -13.04 -13.60
CA PHE A 433 -7.84 -12.35 -13.74
C PHE A 433 -8.45 -12.41 -15.15
N ASP A 434 -7.62 -12.48 -16.21
CA ASP A 434 -8.07 -12.68 -17.59
C ASP A 434 -8.85 -14.00 -17.74
N LEU A 435 -8.41 -15.07 -17.06
CA LEU A 435 -9.08 -16.39 -17.08
C LEU A 435 -10.48 -16.36 -16.47
N HIS A 436 -10.71 -15.43 -15.53
CA HIS A 436 -12.00 -15.24 -14.87
C HIS A 436 -12.84 -14.12 -15.49
N GLY A 437 -12.35 -13.45 -16.54
CA GLY A 437 -13.02 -12.31 -17.17
C GLY A 437 -13.12 -11.09 -16.24
N ILE A 438 -12.13 -10.90 -15.36
CA ILE A 438 -12.05 -9.78 -14.43
C ILE A 438 -10.96 -8.82 -14.90
N GLY A 439 -11.30 -7.54 -15.06
CA GLY A 439 -10.35 -6.49 -15.42
C GLY A 439 -9.86 -5.75 -14.18
N ILE A 440 -8.56 -5.72 -13.95
CA ILE A 440 -7.97 -4.84 -12.92
C ILE A 440 -7.89 -3.43 -13.49
N ARG A 441 -8.24 -2.44 -12.69
CA ARG A 441 -8.03 -1.02 -12.98
C ARG A 441 -7.34 -0.30 -11.83
N PHE A 442 -6.60 0.75 -12.17
CA PHE A 442 -6.11 1.71 -11.19
C PHE A 442 -7.16 2.79 -10.91
N LEU A 443 -6.99 3.52 -9.81
CA LEU A 443 -7.81 4.69 -9.52
C LEU A 443 -7.54 5.79 -10.57
N GLU A 444 -8.60 6.36 -11.10
CA GLU A 444 -8.56 7.44 -12.09
C GLU A 444 -8.08 8.77 -11.47
N GLY A 445 -7.85 9.78 -12.32
CA GLY A 445 -7.43 11.11 -11.87
C GLY A 445 -8.39 11.75 -10.85
N SER A 446 -9.70 11.64 -11.09
CA SER A 446 -10.75 12.16 -10.20
C SER A 446 -10.81 11.39 -8.87
N GLU A 447 -10.84 10.06 -8.93
CA GLU A 447 -10.88 9.19 -7.74
C GLU A 447 -9.65 9.42 -6.84
N ARG A 448 -8.47 9.64 -7.41
CA ARG A 448 -7.24 9.91 -6.64
C ARG A 448 -7.26 11.25 -5.89
N LYS A 449 -8.04 12.22 -6.36
CA LYS A 449 -8.21 13.53 -5.70
C LYS A 449 -9.20 13.47 -4.53
N GLU A 450 -9.91 12.36 -4.35
CA GLU A 450 -10.82 12.20 -3.21
C GLU A 450 -10.05 12.13 -1.88
N PHE A 451 -10.49 12.93 -0.90
CA PHE A 451 -9.86 13.00 0.43
C PHE A 451 -9.65 11.62 1.08
N LYS A 452 -10.66 10.75 1.01
CA LYS A 452 -10.59 9.38 1.59
C LYS A 452 -9.45 8.54 1.00
N ASN A 453 -9.16 8.68 -0.30
CA ASN A 453 -8.12 7.93 -0.98
C ASN A 453 -6.73 8.53 -0.68
N ILE A 454 -6.64 9.85 -0.59
CA ILE A 454 -5.42 10.56 -0.18
C ILE A 454 -5.03 10.18 1.24
N VAL A 455 -5.96 10.26 2.19
CA VAL A 455 -5.72 9.87 3.59
C VAL A 455 -5.39 8.39 3.68
N GLY A 456 -6.11 7.52 2.96
CA GLY A 456 -5.80 6.09 2.89
C GLY A 456 -4.36 5.79 2.46
N MET A 457 -3.88 6.43 1.40
CA MET A 457 -2.50 6.28 0.93
C MET A 457 -1.45 6.81 1.94
N ILE A 458 -1.80 7.86 2.69
CA ILE A 458 -0.94 8.41 3.74
C ILE A 458 -0.89 7.44 4.92
N GLU A 459 -2.02 6.91 5.34
CA GLU A 459 -2.14 5.96 6.46
C GLU A 459 -1.49 4.60 6.18
N GLU A 460 -1.42 4.14 4.92
CA GLU A 460 -0.68 2.93 4.55
C GLU A 460 0.79 2.96 5.01
N ASN A 461 1.37 4.15 5.18
CA ASN A 461 2.73 4.33 5.68
C ASN A 461 2.84 4.35 7.21
N LEU A 462 1.73 4.26 7.95
CA LEU A 462 1.69 4.30 9.40
C LEU A 462 1.63 2.90 10.01
N PRO A 463 2.01 2.71 11.28
CA PRO A 463 1.68 1.49 12.02
C PRO A 463 0.17 1.25 12.06
N ILE A 464 -0.26 -0.02 12.03
CA ILE A 464 -1.69 -0.42 11.98
C ILE A 464 -2.55 0.30 13.02
N HIS A 465 -2.06 0.44 14.26
CA HIS A 465 -2.80 1.09 15.35
C HIS A 465 -3.06 2.59 15.14
N MET A 466 -2.36 3.23 14.19
CA MET A 466 -2.53 4.64 13.83
C MET A 466 -3.35 4.85 12.54
N ARG A 467 -3.78 3.77 11.87
CA ARG A 467 -4.53 3.81 10.61
C ARG A 467 -6.04 3.96 10.87
N THR A 468 -6.45 5.16 11.27
CA THR A 468 -7.85 5.47 11.62
C THR A 468 -8.83 5.39 10.45
N GLN A 469 -8.46 5.89 9.27
CA GLN A 469 -9.26 5.89 8.05
C GLN A 469 -9.40 4.49 7.46
N SER A 470 -8.37 3.64 7.53
CA SER A 470 -8.50 2.24 7.08
C SER A 470 -9.59 1.51 7.87
N ARG A 471 -9.62 1.71 9.20
CA ARG A 471 -10.66 1.14 10.07
C ARG A 471 -12.01 1.78 9.83
N PHE A 472 -12.07 3.10 9.67
CA PHE A 472 -13.31 3.81 9.34
C PHE A 472 -13.90 3.35 8.00
N ASN A 473 -13.08 3.19 6.96
CA ASN A 473 -13.54 2.71 5.66
C ASN A 473 -14.08 1.27 5.74
N MET A 474 -13.43 0.39 6.50
CA MET A 474 -13.95 -0.97 6.74
C MET A 474 -15.31 -0.93 7.45
N LEU A 475 -15.45 -0.09 8.48
CA LEU A 475 -16.72 0.08 9.19
C LEU A 475 -17.80 0.72 8.31
N GLN A 476 -17.43 1.68 7.46
CA GLN A 476 -18.34 2.34 6.53
C GLN A 476 -18.78 1.40 5.41
N ASP A 477 -17.87 0.60 4.85
CA ASP A 477 -18.20 -0.45 3.88
C ASP A 477 -19.18 -1.45 4.51
N LYS A 478 -18.95 -1.86 5.77
CA LYS A 478 -19.90 -2.69 6.54
C LYS A 478 -21.27 -2.03 6.71
N SER A 479 -21.29 -0.73 7.03
CA SER A 479 -22.52 0.03 7.21
C SER A 479 -23.33 0.14 5.91
N ASN A 480 -22.65 0.36 4.78
CA ASN A 480 -23.28 0.48 3.48
C ASN A 480 -23.88 -0.86 3.04
N GLU A 481 -23.17 -1.96 3.26
CA GLU A 481 -23.66 -3.31 2.98
C GLU A 481 -24.89 -3.65 3.83
N LEU A 482 -24.84 -3.42 5.16
CA LEU A 482 -26.00 -3.61 6.03
C LEU A 482 -27.21 -2.81 5.55
N SER A 483 -26.99 -1.59 5.07
CA SER A 483 -28.05 -0.75 4.51
C SER A 483 -28.65 -1.34 3.21
N GLN A 484 -27.81 -1.92 2.34
CA GLN A 484 -28.26 -2.62 1.13
C GLN A 484 -29.02 -3.91 1.46
N SER A 485 -28.54 -4.71 2.41
CA SER A 485 -29.22 -5.92 2.87
C SER A 485 -30.58 -5.61 3.50
N ILE A 486 -30.67 -4.54 4.28
CA ILE A 486 -31.94 -4.05 4.84
C ILE A 486 -32.90 -3.65 3.71
N ALA A 487 -32.42 -2.91 2.70
CA ALA A 487 -33.24 -2.51 1.57
C ALA A 487 -33.78 -3.71 0.80
N LEU A 488 -32.94 -4.72 0.52
CA LEU A 488 -33.35 -5.95 -0.15
C LEU A 488 -34.38 -6.74 0.66
N LEU A 489 -34.16 -6.88 1.98
CA LEU A 489 -35.10 -7.54 2.88
C LEU A 489 -36.44 -6.79 2.94
N SER A 490 -36.42 -5.45 2.94
CA SER A 490 -37.63 -4.64 2.85
C SER A 490 -38.37 -4.85 1.54
N GLU A 491 -37.70 -4.87 0.38
CA GLU A 491 -38.34 -5.15 -0.90
C GLU A 491 -38.96 -6.55 -0.95
N GLN A 492 -38.29 -7.56 -0.38
CA GLN A 492 -38.84 -8.90 -0.25
C GLN A 492 -40.07 -8.92 0.66
N LEU A 493 -40.05 -8.17 1.76
CA LEU A 493 -41.18 -8.05 2.68
C LEU A 493 -42.39 -7.40 1.99
N ASP A 494 -42.15 -6.34 1.22
CA ASP A 494 -43.20 -5.64 0.47
C ASP A 494 -43.79 -6.52 -0.63
N ALA A 495 -42.97 -7.31 -1.33
CA ALA A 495 -43.45 -8.28 -2.31
C ALA A 495 -44.32 -9.37 -1.68
N ILE A 496 -43.94 -9.86 -0.49
CA ILE A 496 -44.74 -10.81 0.27
C ILE A 496 -46.07 -10.16 0.70
N ASN A 497 -46.02 -8.95 1.27
CA ASN A 497 -47.23 -8.24 1.71
C ASN A 497 -48.20 -8.00 0.55
N ASN A 498 -47.72 -7.52 -0.61
CA ASN A 498 -48.57 -7.31 -1.79
C ASN A 498 -49.19 -8.62 -2.29
N ALA A 499 -48.42 -9.71 -2.34
CA ALA A 499 -48.95 -11.02 -2.72
C ALA A 499 -50.00 -11.53 -1.72
N THR A 500 -49.80 -11.28 -0.43
CA THR A 500 -50.78 -11.60 0.63
C THR A 500 -52.04 -10.76 0.50
N GLU A 501 -51.94 -9.44 0.29
CA GLU A 501 -53.09 -8.55 0.08
C GLU A 501 -53.90 -8.93 -1.16
N GLU A 502 -53.23 -9.28 -2.27
CA GLU A 502 -53.93 -9.69 -3.49
C GLU A 502 -54.66 -11.04 -3.31
N LYS A 503 -54.05 -11.98 -2.58
CA LYS A 503 -54.70 -13.23 -2.18
C LYS A 503 -55.91 -12.97 -1.28
N GLN A 504 -55.78 -12.10 -0.28
CA GLN A 504 -56.89 -11.71 0.60
C GLN A 504 -58.04 -11.06 -0.19
N LYS A 505 -57.74 -10.16 -1.12
CA LYS A 505 -58.74 -9.49 -1.95
C LYS A 505 -59.52 -10.49 -2.82
N LYS A 506 -58.84 -11.39 -3.53
CA LYS A 506 -59.48 -12.44 -4.34
C LYS A 506 -60.39 -13.34 -3.50
N MET A 507 -59.96 -13.67 -2.29
CA MET A 507 -60.75 -14.47 -1.36
C MET A 507 -62.02 -13.73 -0.88
N LEU A 508 -61.91 -12.45 -0.53
CA LEU A 508 -63.08 -11.63 -0.18
C LEU A 508 -64.05 -11.48 -1.36
N GLU A 509 -63.55 -11.23 -2.58
CA GLU A 509 -64.36 -11.18 -3.80
C GLU A 509 -65.12 -12.49 -4.04
N ALA A 510 -64.49 -13.65 -3.81
CA ALA A 510 -65.15 -14.95 -3.94
C ALA A 510 -66.26 -15.16 -2.89
N ILE A 511 -66.03 -14.73 -1.64
CA ILE A 511 -67.03 -14.75 -0.57
C ILE A 511 -68.23 -13.89 -0.96
N ASP A 512 -68.00 -12.67 -1.43
CA ASP A 512 -69.07 -11.75 -1.86
C ASP A 512 -69.89 -12.33 -3.01
N ILE A 513 -69.24 -12.91 -4.03
CA ILE A 513 -69.90 -13.57 -5.17
C ILE A 513 -70.80 -14.72 -4.69
N TRP A 514 -70.33 -15.52 -3.74
CA TRP A 514 -71.11 -16.61 -3.18
C TRP A 514 -72.31 -16.12 -2.36
N GLN A 515 -72.14 -15.06 -1.56
CA GLN A 515 -73.24 -14.46 -0.80
C GLN A 515 -74.35 -13.91 -1.71
N LEU A 516 -73.98 -13.32 -2.85
CA LEU A 516 -74.92 -12.75 -3.81
C LEU A 516 -75.66 -13.82 -4.63
N HIS A 517 -74.99 -14.93 -4.96
CA HIS A 517 -75.55 -16.01 -5.77
C HIS A 517 -75.21 -17.40 -5.21
N PRO A 518 -75.94 -17.87 -4.18
CA PRO A 518 -75.65 -19.15 -3.54
C PRO A 518 -76.00 -20.32 -4.49
N SER A 519 -74.98 -20.94 -5.06
CA SER A 519 -75.11 -22.13 -5.92
C SER A 519 -73.99 -23.13 -5.61
N GLN A 520 -74.15 -24.36 -6.06
CA GLN A 520 -73.14 -25.40 -5.84
C GLN A 520 -71.82 -25.09 -6.57
N GLU A 521 -71.89 -24.36 -7.68
CA GLU A 521 -70.74 -23.94 -8.48
C GLU A 521 -70.02 -22.75 -7.84
N THR A 522 -70.75 -21.74 -7.34
CA THR A 522 -70.15 -20.59 -6.64
C THR A 522 -69.57 -21.00 -5.27
N ALA A 523 -70.21 -21.95 -4.59
CA ALA A 523 -69.67 -22.55 -3.37
C ALA A 523 -68.36 -23.31 -3.63
N SER A 524 -68.29 -24.07 -4.73
CA SER A 524 -67.08 -24.83 -5.11
C SER A 524 -65.93 -23.92 -5.52
N LEU A 525 -66.21 -22.81 -6.20
CA LEU A 525 -65.20 -21.82 -6.59
C LEU A 525 -64.63 -21.08 -5.35
N THR A 526 -65.52 -20.73 -4.42
CA THR A 526 -65.15 -20.09 -3.15
C THR A 526 -64.31 -21.04 -2.31
N LEU A 527 -64.71 -22.31 -2.20
CA LEU A 527 -63.92 -23.37 -1.57
C LEU A 527 -62.55 -23.59 -2.17
N PHE A 528 -62.43 -23.59 -3.50
CA PHE A 528 -61.15 -23.77 -4.16
C PHE A 528 -60.18 -22.62 -3.86
N GLN A 529 -60.68 -21.38 -3.76
CA GLN A 529 -59.87 -20.23 -3.35
C GLN A 529 -59.59 -20.22 -1.84
N LEU A 530 -60.52 -20.74 -1.04
CA LEU A 530 -60.36 -20.97 0.40
C LEU A 530 -59.44 -22.16 0.71
N GLU A 531 -59.25 -23.14 -0.18
CA GLU A 531 -58.26 -24.22 -0.01
C GLU A 531 -56.81 -23.67 -0.05
N MET A 532 -56.61 -22.43 -0.52
CA MET A 532 -55.35 -21.68 -0.37
C MET A 532 -55.16 -21.03 1.02
N ILE A 533 -56.13 -21.16 1.95
CA ILE A 533 -56.09 -20.61 3.32
C ILE A 533 -54.95 -21.18 4.17
N ASN A 534 -54.43 -22.37 3.85
CA ASN A 534 -53.36 -22.98 4.64
C ASN A 534 -52.05 -22.16 4.67
N GLU A 535 -51.96 -21.10 3.85
CA GLU A 535 -50.85 -20.14 3.85
C GLU A 535 -51.15 -18.84 4.65
N LEU A 536 -52.33 -18.71 5.28
CA LEU A 536 -52.74 -17.51 6.02
C LEU A 536 -52.41 -17.60 7.52
N PRO A 537 -52.23 -16.45 8.21
CA PRO A 537 -52.09 -16.41 9.66
C PRO A 537 -53.30 -17.00 10.40
N GLU A 538 -53.03 -17.78 11.45
CA GLU A 538 -54.03 -18.63 12.12
C GLU A 538 -55.27 -17.87 12.61
N GLY A 539 -55.11 -16.63 13.08
CA GLY A 539 -56.24 -15.81 13.54
C GLY A 539 -57.23 -15.42 12.43
N VAL A 540 -56.75 -15.24 11.19
CA VAL A 540 -57.59 -14.92 10.02
C VAL A 540 -58.32 -16.17 9.54
N LYS A 541 -57.62 -17.31 9.55
CA LYS A 541 -58.18 -18.62 9.23
C LYS A 541 -59.37 -18.97 10.14
N THR A 542 -59.25 -18.77 11.45
CA THR A 542 -60.34 -19.08 12.39
C THR A 542 -61.59 -18.23 12.13
N ALA A 543 -61.43 -16.91 11.95
CA ALA A 543 -62.56 -16.00 11.76
C ALA A 543 -63.38 -16.31 10.49
N LEU A 544 -62.71 -16.61 9.37
CA LEU A 544 -63.35 -16.98 8.10
C LEU A 544 -64.12 -18.29 8.19
N LEU A 545 -63.55 -19.29 8.88
CA LEU A 545 -64.19 -20.59 9.06
C LEU A 545 -65.49 -20.49 9.87
N ASP A 546 -65.53 -19.61 10.86
CA ASP A 546 -66.72 -19.40 11.68
C ASP A 546 -67.84 -18.68 10.91
N GLU A 547 -67.48 -17.73 10.05
CA GLU A 547 -68.44 -17.01 9.20
C GLU A 547 -69.08 -17.92 8.15
N ILE A 548 -68.29 -18.79 7.50
CA ILE A 548 -68.77 -19.80 6.55
C ILE A 548 -69.74 -20.76 7.23
N LYS A 549 -69.38 -21.31 8.40
CA LYS A 549 -70.25 -22.20 9.17
C LYS A 549 -71.56 -21.53 9.56
N SER A 550 -71.52 -20.28 10.01
CA SER A 550 -72.71 -19.52 10.37
C SER A 550 -73.63 -19.30 9.17
N PHE A 551 -73.08 -19.07 7.97
CA PHE A 551 -73.85 -18.89 6.76
C PHE A 551 -74.50 -20.21 6.27
N GLU A 552 -73.76 -21.32 6.28
CA GLU A 552 -74.28 -22.64 5.91
C GLU A 552 -75.49 -23.03 6.78
N GLN A 553 -75.38 -22.80 8.09
CA GLN A 553 -76.48 -23.01 9.04
C GLN A 553 -77.70 -22.13 8.74
N LYS A 554 -77.47 -20.85 8.41
CA LYS A 554 -78.56 -19.90 8.14
C LYS A 554 -79.35 -20.23 6.87
N ASN A 555 -78.72 -20.90 5.90
CA ASN A 555 -79.32 -21.20 4.60
C ASN A 555 -79.75 -22.67 4.43
N ASN A 556 -79.76 -23.47 5.50
CA ASN A 556 -80.09 -24.91 5.47
C ASN A 556 -79.27 -25.69 4.42
N ILE A 557 -78.01 -25.30 4.21
CA ILE A 557 -77.09 -26.05 3.37
C ILE A 557 -76.64 -27.25 4.19
N ASP A 558 -77.05 -28.46 3.79
CA ASP A 558 -76.80 -29.69 4.54
C ASP A 558 -75.30 -29.88 4.79
N SER A 559 -74.92 -30.03 6.06
CA SER A 559 -73.54 -30.26 6.53
C SER A 559 -72.84 -31.48 5.92
N ASN A 560 -73.57 -32.33 5.18
CA ASN A 560 -73.05 -33.43 4.38
C ASN A 560 -72.64 -33.06 2.95
N ALA A 561 -72.87 -31.81 2.51
CA ALA A 561 -72.27 -31.31 1.27
C ALA A 561 -70.74 -31.30 1.42
N LYS A 562 -70.03 -31.74 0.37
CA LYS A 562 -68.56 -31.97 0.27
C LYS A 562 -67.64 -30.86 0.83
N ILE A 563 -68.20 -29.69 1.13
CA ILE A 563 -67.60 -28.49 1.70
C ILE A 563 -67.07 -28.75 3.12
N SER A 564 -67.94 -29.23 4.03
CA SER A 564 -67.64 -29.49 5.44
C SER A 564 -66.53 -30.55 5.63
N ASN A 565 -66.54 -31.59 4.79
CA ASN A 565 -65.57 -32.69 4.86
C ASN A 565 -64.17 -32.33 4.32
N ARG A 566 -64.01 -31.23 3.57
CA ARG A 566 -62.70 -30.77 3.07
C ARG A 566 -62.04 -29.73 3.97
N ILE A 567 -62.85 -28.94 4.67
CA ILE A 567 -62.40 -27.91 5.60
C ILE A 567 -61.97 -28.52 6.97
N GLY A 568 -62.51 -29.68 7.33
CA GLY A 568 -62.28 -30.33 8.63
C GLY A 568 -61.06 -31.26 8.75
N LYS A 569 -60.11 -31.26 7.80
CA LYS A 569 -58.85 -31.99 7.97
C LYS A 569 -57.71 -31.02 8.32
N PRO A 570 -56.98 -31.27 9.42
CA PRO A 570 -55.92 -30.38 9.90
C PRO A 570 -54.77 -30.25 8.91
#